data_AF-A0A955GSA3-F1
#
_entry.id   AF-A0A955GSA3-F1
#
_cell.length_a   1.000
_cell.length_b   1.000
_cell.length_c   1.000
_cell.angle_alpha   90.00
_cell.angle_beta   90.00
_cell.angle_gamma   90.00
#
_symmetry.space_group_name_H-M   'P 1'
#
loop_
_entity.id
_entity.type
_entity.pdbx_description
1 polymer ?
#
loop_
_entity_poly.entity_id
_entity_poly.type
_entity_poly.pdbx_seq_one_letter_code
_entity_poly.pdbx_strand_id
1 'polypeptide(L)'
;MPFSQDPGVREHEYYCSYCYKNGELTYKGDDLHAFQKLWYVRMRQNGMSRWRAKFSAWMIRFAPHWKREKRLFVGPVNTYH
;
A
#
# COMPACT_ATOMS: atom_id res chain seq x y z
N MET A 1 -1.60 9.30 2.90
CA MET A 1 -0.95 10.01 4.02
C MET A 1 0.35 10.58 3.48
N PRO A 2 0.62 11.88 3.64
CA PRO A 2 2.00 12.35 3.53
C PRO A 2 2.83 11.60 4.59
N PHE A 3 4.02 11.15 4.22
CA PHE A 3 4.87 10.34 5.11
C PHE A 3 5.17 11.02 6.45
N SER A 4 5.11 12.35 6.50
CA SER A 4 5.28 13.17 7.69
C SER A 4 4.16 13.03 8.73
N GLN A 5 3.02 12.41 8.39
CA GLN A 5 1.86 12.21 9.28
C GLN A 5 1.70 10.74 9.70
N ASP A 6 2.69 9.89 9.43
CA ASP A 6 2.66 8.50 9.86
C ASP A 6 3.15 8.41 11.32
N PRO A 7 2.31 7.94 12.27
CA PRO A 7 2.65 7.90 13.69
C PRO A 7 3.57 6.72 14.06
N GLY A 8 3.86 5.82 13.11
CA GLY A 8 4.65 4.62 13.34
C GLY A 8 6.05 4.68 12.74
N VAL A 9 6.91 3.76 13.15
CA VAL A 9 8.23 3.57 12.53
C VAL A 9 8.01 2.99 11.14
N ARG A 10 8.50 3.70 10.12
CA ARG A 10 8.42 3.24 8.73
C ARG A 10 9.48 2.18 8.49
N GLU A 11 9.04 0.94 8.31
CA GLU A 11 9.91 -0.17 7.91
C GLU A 11 10.26 -0.14 6.41
N HIS A 12 9.55 0.64 5.59
CA HIS A 12 9.71 0.65 4.13
C HIS A 12 9.61 2.05 3.51
N GLU A 13 10.45 2.32 2.51
CA GLU A 13 10.59 3.65 1.88
C GLU A 13 9.38 4.08 1.05
N TYR A 14 8.63 3.12 0.51
CA TYR A 14 7.44 3.39 -0.32
C TYR A 14 6.10 3.23 0.40
N TYR A 15 6.10 2.71 1.64
CA TYR A 15 4.88 2.42 2.39
C TYR A 15 4.90 3.11 3.75
N CYS A 16 3.70 3.39 4.27
CA CYS A 16 3.52 3.85 5.64
C CYS A 16 3.48 2.65 6.60
N SER A 17 3.74 2.86 7.88
CA SER A 17 3.79 1.81 8.92
C SER A 17 2.50 0.98 9.03
N TYR A 18 1.36 1.54 8.61
CA TYR A 18 0.09 0.81 8.55
C TYR A 18 -0.04 -0.12 7.34
N CYS A 19 0.60 0.22 6.21
CA CYS A 19 0.54 -0.57 4.98
C CYS A 19 1.58 -1.67 4.95
N TYR A 20 2.73 -1.45 5.59
CA TYR A 20 3.85 -2.38 5.58
C TYR A 20 4.38 -2.53 7.00
N LYS A 21 4.27 -3.75 7.53
CA LYS A 21 4.64 -4.08 8.91
C LYS A 21 5.14 -5.52 8.97
N ASN A 22 6.17 -5.78 9.75
CA ASN A 22 6.81 -7.08 9.88
C ASN A 22 7.35 -7.60 8.53
N GLY A 23 7.87 -6.73 7.68
CA GLY A 23 8.44 -7.13 6.38
C GLY A 23 7.42 -7.52 5.30
N GLU A 24 6.12 -7.40 5.55
CA GLU A 24 5.06 -7.71 4.58
C GLU A 24 4.04 -6.58 4.45
N LEU A 25 3.36 -6.53 3.30
CA LEU A 25 2.17 -5.70 3.14
C LEU A 25 1.03 -6.26 3.99
N THR A 26 0.39 -5.40 4.79
CA THR A 26 -0.74 -5.81 5.64
C THR A 26 -1.97 -6.21 4.84
N TYR A 27 -2.03 -5.84 3.56
CA TYR A 27 -3.05 -6.28 2.63
C TYR A 27 -2.51 -7.39 1.74
N LYS A 28 -3.11 -8.58 1.85
CA LYS A 28 -2.74 -9.79 1.08
C LYS A 28 -3.72 -10.10 -0.06
N GLY A 29 -4.63 -9.17 -0.36
CA GLY A 29 -5.58 -9.34 -1.47
C GLY A 29 -5.03 -8.77 -2.77
N ASP A 30 -5.61 -9.20 -3.88
CA ASP A 30 -5.27 -8.72 -5.23
C ASP A 30 -6.29 -7.68 -5.76
N ASP A 31 -7.23 -7.22 -4.92
CA ASP A 31 -8.26 -6.27 -5.34
C ASP A 31 -7.93 -4.84 -4.86
N LEU A 32 -7.58 -3.99 -5.83
CA LEU A 32 -7.26 -2.59 -5.58
C LEU A 32 -8.45 -1.82 -4.97
N HIS A 33 -9.67 -2.09 -5.43
CA HIS A 33 -10.87 -1.38 -4.97
C HIS A 33 -11.22 -1.74 -3.53
N ALA A 34 -11.09 -3.02 -3.16
CA ALA A 34 -11.25 -3.52 -1.81
C ALA A 34 -10.19 -2.90 -0.89
N PHE A 35 -8.93 -2.80 -1.33
CA PHE A 35 -7.89 -2.15 -0.55
C PHE A 35 -8.16 -0.65 -0.37
N GLN A 36 -8.58 0.06 -1.42
CA GLN A 36 -8.98 1.47 -1.34
C GLN A 36 -10.13 1.69 -0.34
N LYS A 37 -11.14 0.82 -0.35
CA LYS A 37 -12.29 0.90 0.56
C LYS A 37 -11.86 0.63 2.01
N LEU A 38 -11.07 -0.42 2.24
CA LEU A 38 -10.54 -0.75 3.55
C LEU A 38 -9.70 0.39 4.13
N TRP A 39 -8.82 0.95 3.29
CA TRP A 39 -7.98 2.08 3.67
C TRP A 39 -8.78 3.33 3.99
N TYR A 40 -9.80 3.65 3.18
CA TYR A 40 -10.70 4.75 3.44
C TYR A 40 -11.41 4.60 4.79
N VAL A 41 -11.94 3.41 5.10
CA VAL A 41 -12.60 3.12 6.39
C VAL A 41 -11.62 3.28 7.55
N ARG A 42 -10.41 2.71 7.44
CA ARG A 42 -9.39 2.81 8.49
C ARG A 42 -8.94 4.26 8.74
N MET A 43 -8.78 5.05 7.67
CA MET A 43 -8.46 6.47 7.78
C MET A 43 -9.57 7.27 8.46
N ARG A 44 -10.83 6.95 8.16
CA ARG A 44 -12.00 7.57 8.81
C ARG A 44 -12.08 7.22 10.29
N GLN A 45 -11.76 5.97 10.66
CA GLN A 45 -11.69 5.52 12.06
C GLN A 45 -10.58 6.25 12.84
N ASN A 46 -9.43 6.50 12.21
CA ASN A 46 -8.33 7.29 12.78
C ASN A 46 -8.60 8.82 12.83
N GLY A 47 -9.84 9.25 12.61
CA GLY A 47 -10.22 10.67 12.70
C GLY A 47 -9.80 11.52 11.50
N MET A 48 -9.35 10.91 10.39
CA MET A 48 -8.94 11.65 9.20
C MET A 48 -10.14 12.26 8.46
N SER A 49 -9.96 13.47 7.95
CA SER A 49 -11.00 14.16 7.17
C SER A 49 -11.32 13.38 5.89
N ARG A 50 -12.60 13.41 5.46
CA ARG A 50 -13.10 12.64 4.30
C ARG A 50 -12.25 12.90 3.04
N TRP A 51 -11.89 14.15 2.80
CA TRP A 51 -11.07 14.57 1.66
C TRP A 51 -9.67 13.97 1.69
N ARG A 52 -8.98 14.04 2.84
CA ARG A 52 -7.64 13.45 3.00
C ARG A 52 -7.65 11.93 2.90
N ALA A 53 -8.70 11.29 3.43
CA ALA A 53 -8.89 9.85 3.32
C ALA A 53 -9.11 9.41 1.86
N LYS A 54 -9.98 10.13 1.12
CA LYS A 54 -10.24 9.86 -0.31
C LYS A 54 -8.99 10.06 -1.16
N PHE A 55 -8.26 11.16 -0.94
CA PHE A 55 -7.00 11.45 -1.64
C PHE A 55 -5.95 10.37 -1.36
N SER A 56 -5.82 9.95 -0.10
CA SER A 56 -4.88 8.89 0.29
C SER A 56 -5.24 7.54 -0.31
N ALA A 57 -6.52 7.17 -0.29
CA ALA A 57 -6.99 5.95 -0.94
C ALA A 57 -6.78 6.01 -2.46
N TRP A 58 -7.01 7.14 -3.09
CA TRP A 58 -6.77 7.32 -4.53
C TRP A 58 -5.30 7.11 -4.90
N MET A 59 -4.36 7.58 -4.09
CA MET A 59 -2.91 7.41 -4.31
C MET A 59 -2.43 5.95 -4.24
N ILE A 60 -3.16 5.06 -3.56
CA ILE A 60 -2.80 3.65 -3.44
C ILE A 60 -2.62 2.98 -4.80
N ARG A 61 -3.40 3.36 -5.81
CA ARG A 61 -3.29 2.80 -7.17
C ARG A 61 -1.88 2.95 -7.79
N PHE A 62 -1.12 3.95 -7.33
CA PHE A 62 0.22 4.23 -7.84
C PHE A 62 1.31 3.52 -7.03
N ALA A 63 0.94 2.81 -5.97
CA ALA A 63 1.91 2.10 -5.14
C ALA A 63 2.60 0.98 -5.95
N PRO A 64 3.90 0.73 -5.70
CA PRO A 64 4.71 -0.19 -6.51
C PRO A 64 4.20 -1.64 -6.51
N HIS A 65 3.43 -2.05 -5.50
CA HIS A 65 2.74 -3.34 -5.43
C HIS A 65 1.79 -3.56 -6.61
N TRP A 66 0.94 -2.57 -6.93
CA TRP A 66 -0.02 -2.66 -8.03
C TRP A 66 0.63 -2.50 -9.41
N LYS A 67 1.80 -1.85 -9.47
CA LYS A 67 2.60 -1.78 -10.71
C LYS A 67 3.25 -3.12 -11.09
N ARG A 68 3.36 -4.08 -10.16
CA ARG A 68 4.06 -5.35 -10.38
C ARG A 68 3.26 -6.41 -11.12
N GLU A 69 1.98 -6.17 -11.42
CA GLU A 69 1.18 -7.09 -12.24
C GLU A 69 1.70 -7.20 -13.69
N LYS A 70 2.46 -6.22 -14.18
CA LYS A 70 3.11 -6.30 -15.50
C LYS A 70 4.45 -7.05 -15.55
N ARG A 71 4.90 -7.66 -14.44
CA ARG A 71 6.20 -8.37 -14.39
C ARG A 71 6.11 -9.85 -13.99
N LEU A 72 4.93 -10.47 -14.16
CA LEU A 72 4.75 -11.92 -14.00
C LEU A 72 4.61 -12.70 -15.33
N PHE A 73 4.83 -12.05 -16.48
CA PHE A 73 5.10 -12.71 -17.77
C PHE A 73 6.57 -12.71 -18.16
N VAL A 74 7.49 -12.69 -17.18
CA VAL A 74 8.86 -13.16 -17.42
C VAL A 74 9.15 -14.14 -16.31
N GLY A 75 9.14 -15.43 -16.67
CA GLY A 75 9.44 -16.54 -15.77
C GLY A 75 10.82 -16.39 -15.10
N PRO A 76 11.14 -17.26 -14.14
CA PRO A 76 12.42 -17.23 -13.47
C PRO A 76 13.53 -17.43 -14.51
N VAL A 77 14.35 -16.40 -14.73
CA VAL A 77 15.66 -16.61 -15.34
C VAL A 77 16.49 -17.30 -14.27
N ASN A 78 16.61 -18.62 -14.43
CA ASN A 78 17.57 -19.46 -13.71
C ASN A 78 18.96 -18.81 -13.82
N THR A 79 19.44 -18.24 -12.73
CA THR A 79 20.87 -18.00 -12.52
C THR A 79 21.37 -19.04 -11.53
N TYR A 80 21.88 -20.17 -12.03
CA TYR A 80 22.84 -21.03 -11.33
C TYR A 80 23.78 -21.69 -12.35
N HIS A 81 25.07 -21.38 -12.19
CA HIS A 81 26.29 -21.96 -12.76
C HIS A 81 26.58 -21.81 -14.27
#